data_AF-A0A368GAV4-F1
#
_entry.id   AF-A0A368GAV4-F1
#
_cell.length_a   1.000
_cell.length_b   1.000
_cell.length_c   1.000
_cell.angle_alpha   90.00
_cell.angle_beta   90.00
_cell.angle_gamma   90.00
#
_symmetry.space_group_name_H-M   'P 1'
#
loop_
_entity.id
_entity.type
_entity.pdbx_description
1 polymer ?
#
loop_
_entity_poly.entity_id
_entity_poly.type
_entity_poly.pdbx_seq_one_letter_code
_entity_poly.pdbx_strand_id
1 'polypeptide(L)'
;MFLVIYAIVGIPLALVTISDIGKFFCDAIFKLFRESTTFFMAALIMLLLLYPLAGGVCIHNVSHLSLFDSVYYCCITILTVGFGDIDPPIPVPYLILFIFVGVTLVTISVDVIATNIIHQVHYMGRQMGKAKVIADKMIQMAQKISINKGLGLGMTQLGAFAKMGMMINVSENFEA
;
A
#
# COMPACT_ATOMS: atom_id res chain seq x y z
N MET A 1 19.52 26.82 22.00
CA MET A 1 18.04 26.86 22.01
C MET A 1 17.43 27.31 20.70
N PHE A 2 17.92 28.38 20.04
CA PHE A 2 17.33 28.90 18.79
C PHE A 2 17.21 27.87 17.65
N LEU A 3 18.25 27.08 17.37
CA LEU A 3 18.23 26.04 16.32
C LEU A 3 17.18 24.94 16.56
N VAL A 4 16.93 24.60 17.82
CA VAL A 4 15.94 23.57 18.19
C VAL A 4 14.53 24.08 17.90
N ILE A 5 14.24 25.33 18.27
CA ILE A 5 12.95 25.98 17.98
C ILE A 5 12.75 26.11 16.46
N TYR A 6 13.79 26.53 15.76
CA TYR A 6 13.77 26.63 14.30
C TYR A 6 13.51 25.27 13.63
N ALA A 7 14.15 24.19 14.09
CA ALA A 7 13.95 22.86 13.52
C ALA A 7 12.53 22.32 13.80
N ILE A 8 12.01 22.51 15.02
CA ILE A 8 10.67 22.06 15.41
C ILE A 8 9.58 22.72 14.56
N VAL A 9 9.71 24.01 14.25
CA VAL A 9 8.71 24.74 13.45
C VAL A 9 9.00 24.61 11.95
N GLY A 10 10.27 24.64 11.56
CA GLY A 10 10.74 24.70 10.19
C GLY A 10 10.61 23.38 9.44
N ILE A 11 10.94 22.24 10.05
CA ILE A 11 10.85 20.93 9.37
C ILE A 11 9.40 20.62 8.96
N PRO A 12 8.38 20.74 9.84
CA PRO A 12 6.99 20.52 9.44
C PRO A 12 6.53 21.49 8.35
N LEU A 13 6.86 22.78 8.49
CA LEU A 13 6.48 23.79 7.50
C LEU A 13 7.13 23.53 6.14
N ALA A 14 8.41 23.14 6.12
CA ALA A 14 9.11 22.77 4.89
C ALA A 14 8.48 21.54 4.23
N LEU A 15 8.14 20.51 5.01
CA LEU A 15 7.49 19.31 4.46
C LEU A 15 6.11 19.60 3.87
N VAL A 16 5.30 20.42 4.55
CA VAL A 16 3.98 20.82 4.04
C VAL A 16 4.12 21.60 2.74
N THR A 17 4.99 22.62 2.70
CA THR A 17 5.18 23.44 1.50
C THR A 17 5.73 22.63 0.32
N ILE A 18 6.69 21.73 0.56
CA ILE A 18 7.23 20.83 -0.47
C ILE A 18 6.15 19.86 -0.98
N SER A 19 5.32 19.30 -0.10
CA SER A 19 4.23 18.39 -0.51
C SER A 19 3.16 19.13 -1.33
N ASP A 20 2.78 20.34 -0.92
CA ASP A 20 1.77 21.14 -1.64
C ASP A 20 2.26 21.58 -3.02
N ILE A 21 3.51 22.04 -3.12
CA ILE A 21 4.15 22.38 -4.40
C ILE A 21 4.26 21.12 -5.26
N GLY A 22 4.67 20.00 -4.66
CA GLY A 22 4.82 18.74 -5.36
C GLY A 22 3.50 18.23 -5.96
N LYS A 23 2.40 18.34 -5.22
CA LYS A 23 1.05 18.00 -5.70
C LYS A 23 0.60 18.92 -6.83
N PHE A 24 0.85 20.22 -6.74
CA PHE A 24 0.52 21.15 -7.82
C PHE A 24 1.24 20.79 -9.13
N PHE A 25 2.54 20.49 -9.06
CA PHE A 25 3.30 20.02 -10.22
C PHE A 25 2.84 18.64 -10.69
N CYS A 26 2.53 17.71 -9.78
CA CYS A 26 2.00 16.40 -10.13
C CYS A 26 0.67 16.52 -10.87
N ASP A 27 -0.27 17.30 -10.37
CA ASP A 27 -1.57 17.50 -10.98
C ASP A 27 -1.43 18.15 -12.36
N ALA A 28 -0.48 19.08 -12.51
CA ALA A 28 -0.14 19.66 -13.81
C ALA A 28 0.41 18.60 -14.79
N ILE A 29 1.32 17.73 -14.34
CA ILE A 29 1.90 16.65 -15.17
C ILE A 29 0.88 15.54 -15.45
N PHE A 30 0.05 15.15 -14.49
CA PHE A 30 -1.04 14.20 -14.67
C PHE A 30 -2.06 14.71 -15.68
N LYS A 31 -2.35 16.02 -15.65
CA LYS A 31 -3.23 16.65 -16.63
C LYS A 31 -2.61 16.65 -18.04
N LEU A 32 -1.29 16.70 -18.13
CA LEU A 32 -0.53 16.57 -19.38
C LEU A 32 -0.49 15.10 -19.87
N PHE A 33 -0.30 14.13 -18.97
CA PHE A 33 -0.29 12.68 -19.24
C PHE A 33 -1.68 12.06 -19.06
N ARG A 34 -2.58 12.37 -20.01
CA ARG A 34 -4.03 12.17 -19.89
C ARG A 34 -4.57 10.73 -19.99
N GLU A 35 -3.78 9.66 -19.81
CA GLU A 35 -4.36 8.31 -19.98
C GLU A 35 -3.74 7.13 -19.22
N SER A 36 -2.65 7.26 -18.46
CA SER A 36 -2.17 6.10 -17.70
C SER A 36 -1.32 6.40 -16.47
N THR A 37 -1.92 6.18 -15.29
CA THR A 37 -1.28 6.26 -13.98
C THR A 37 -0.05 5.35 -13.85
N THR A 38 -0.07 4.19 -14.52
CA THR A 38 1.06 3.24 -14.48
C THR A 38 2.26 3.75 -15.24
N PHE A 39 2.07 4.31 -16.44
CA PHE A 39 3.16 4.93 -17.20
C PHE A 39 3.71 6.17 -16.49
N PHE A 40 2.84 6.98 -15.88
CA PHE A 40 3.26 8.14 -15.08
C PHE A 40 4.15 7.73 -13.90
N MET A 41 3.76 6.70 -13.15
CA MET A 41 4.56 6.19 -12.03
C MET A 41 5.92 5.65 -12.48
N ALA A 42 5.94 4.88 -13.56
CA ALA A 42 7.20 4.37 -14.13
C ALA A 42 8.10 5.51 -14.61
N ALA A 43 7.53 6.54 -15.24
CA ALA A 43 8.26 7.73 -15.68
C ALA A 43 8.84 8.53 -14.49
N LEU A 44 8.10 8.68 -13.40
CA LEU A 44 8.61 9.33 -12.17
C LEU A 44 9.77 8.56 -11.55
N ILE A 45 9.67 7.24 -11.44
CA ILE A 45 10.76 6.40 -10.91
C ILE A 45 11.99 6.50 -11.81
N MET A 46 11.80 6.46 -13.13
CA MET A 46 12.89 6.64 -14.09
C MET A 46 13.55 8.01 -13.94
N LEU A 47 12.75 9.08 -13.82
CA LEU A 47 13.23 10.44 -13.59
C LEU A 47 14.00 10.55 -12.27
N LEU A 48 13.51 9.91 -11.20
CA LEU A 48 14.17 9.87 -9.89
C LEU A 48 15.54 9.19 -9.96
N LEU A 49 15.70 8.15 -10.77
CA LEU A 49 16.99 7.51 -10.99
C LEU A 49 17.90 8.37 -11.88
N LEU A 50 17.35 8.96 -12.95
CA LEU A 50 18.14 9.73 -13.91
C LEU A 50 18.64 11.07 -13.34
N TYR A 51 17.86 11.72 -12.47
CA TYR A 51 18.18 13.02 -11.89
C TYR A 51 19.54 13.08 -11.16
N PRO A 52 19.84 12.20 -10.18
CA PRO A 52 21.15 12.17 -9.53
C PRO A 52 22.27 11.68 -10.45
N LEU A 53 21.98 10.84 -11.45
CA LEU A 53 22.98 10.47 -12.46
C LEU A 53 23.39 11.69 -13.31
N ALA A 54 22.41 12.44 -13.82
CA ALA A 54 22.64 13.65 -14.59
C ALA A 54 23.34 14.73 -13.74
N GLY A 55 22.88 14.93 -12.51
CA GLY A 55 23.53 15.83 -11.54
C GLY A 55 24.98 15.42 -11.27
N GLY A 56 25.24 14.12 -11.06
CA GLY A 56 26.58 13.59 -10.83
C GLY A 56 27.52 13.80 -12.02
N VAL A 57 27.04 13.63 -13.26
CA VAL A 57 27.82 13.95 -14.47
C VAL A 57 28.12 15.45 -14.56
N CYS A 58 27.15 16.31 -14.26
CA CYS A 58 27.37 17.76 -14.23
C CYS A 58 28.42 18.16 -13.18
N ILE A 59 28.32 17.61 -11.97
CA ILE A 59 29.27 17.86 -10.88
C ILE A 59 30.65 17.31 -11.22
N HIS A 60 30.75 16.12 -11.82
CA HIS A 60 32.02 15.56 -12.28
C HIS A 60 32.75 16.52 -13.23
N ASN A 61 32.02 17.10 -14.18
CA ASN A 61 32.58 18.02 -15.17
C ASN A 61 33.04 19.36 -14.57
N VAL A 62 32.39 19.84 -13.51
CA VAL A 62 32.73 21.12 -12.85
C VAL A 62 33.80 20.94 -11.78
N SER A 63 33.72 19.86 -11.01
CA SER A 63 34.46 19.66 -9.76
C SER A 63 35.65 18.71 -9.91
N HIS A 64 35.79 18.04 -11.06
CA HIS A 64 36.81 17.00 -11.33
C HIS A 64 36.86 15.85 -10.30
N LEU A 65 35.83 15.70 -9.47
CA LEU A 65 35.65 14.58 -8.55
C LEU A 65 35.43 13.28 -9.35
N SER A 66 35.63 12.11 -8.76
CA SER A 66 35.25 10.86 -9.43
C SER A 66 33.75 10.87 -9.80
N LEU A 67 33.40 10.26 -10.93
CA LEU A 67 31.99 10.13 -11.34
C LEU A 67 31.18 9.41 -10.25
N PHE A 68 31.78 8.40 -9.62
CA PHE A 68 31.14 7.65 -8.55
C PHE A 68 30.86 8.54 -7.33
N ASP A 69 31.84 9.33 -6.91
CA ASP A 69 31.73 10.27 -5.78
C ASP A 69 30.69 11.36 -6.06
N SER A 70 30.62 11.83 -7.30
CA SER A 70 29.67 12.86 -7.74
C SER A 70 28.23 12.35 -7.74
N VAL A 71 27.99 11.13 -8.25
CA VAL A 71 26.67 10.49 -8.22
C VAL A 71 26.28 10.13 -6.78
N TYR A 72 27.23 9.63 -5.99
CA TYR A 72 27.01 9.35 -4.57
C TYR A 72 26.59 10.62 -3.82
N TYR A 73 27.31 11.74 -4.00
CA TYR A 73 26.95 13.04 -3.45
C TYR A 73 25.53 13.44 -3.85
N CYS A 74 25.19 13.41 -5.14
CA CYS A 74 23.84 13.73 -5.60
C CYS A 74 22.77 12.86 -4.94
N CYS A 75 22.99 11.54 -4.85
CA CYS A 75 22.06 10.61 -4.22
C CYS A 75 21.84 10.93 -2.73
N ILE A 76 22.91 11.06 -1.93
CA ILE A 76 22.79 11.33 -0.48
C ILE A 76 22.16 12.71 -0.21
N THR A 77 22.37 13.67 -1.11
CA THR A 77 21.80 15.01 -1.01
C THR A 77 20.30 15.02 -1.26
N ILE A 78 19.82 14.43 -2.37
CA ILE A 78 18.38 14.41 -2.67
C ILE A 78 17.59 13.49 -1.73
N LEU A 79 18.22 12.42 -1.24
CA LEU A 79 17.65 11.53 -0.23
C LEU A 79 17.71 12.13 1.18
N THR A 80 18.26 13.33 1.34
CA THR A 80 18.38 14.05 2.62
C THR A 80 19.19 13.32 3.70
N VAL A 81 20.09 12.41 3.29
CA VAL A 81 21.01 11.69 4.19
C VAL A 81 22.13 12.63 4.64
N GLY A 82 22.80 13.28 3.69
CA GLY A 82 23.74 14.39 3.94
C GLY A 82 24.90 14.09 4.90
N PHE A 83 25.71 13.07 4.61
CA PHE A 83 26.88 12.73 5.45
C PHE A 83 27.92 13.85 5.59
N GLY A 84 28.04 14.73 4.58
CA GLY A 84 28.97 15.86 4.61
C GLY A 84 30.45 15.46 4.44
N ASP A 85 30.70 14.28 3.89
CA ASP A 85 32.01 13.72 3.58
C ASP A 85 32.63 14.27 2.28
N ILE A 86 31.78 14.75 1.37
CA ILE A 86 32.19 15.33 0.08
C ILE A 86 31.66 16.75 -0.04
N ASP A 87 32.56 17.69 -0.34
CA ASP A 87 32.27 19.10 -0.55
C ASP A 87 32.70 19.52 -1.96
N PRO A 88 31.83 19.39 -2.97
CA PRO A 88 32.13 19.83 -4.32
C PRO A 88 32.06 21.37 -4.40
N PRO A 89 32.98 22.03 -5.11
CA PRO A 89 33.04 23.50 -5.25
C PRO A 89 31.94 24.03 -6.19
N ILE A 90 30.67 23.86 -5.80
CA ILE A 90 29.48 24.27 -6.56
C ILE A 90 28.96 25.59 -5.98
N PRO A 91 28.58 26.57 -6.82
CA PRO A 91 27.95 27.79 -6.30
C PRO A 91 26.64 27.47 -5.57
N VAL A 92 26.50 28.02 -4.36
CA VAL A 92 25.36 27.84 -3.46
C VAL A 92 23.96 27.96 -4.12
N PRO A 93 23.66 28.95 -5.00
CA PRO A 93 22.33 29.04 -5.59
C PRO A 93 21.95 27.82 -6.45
N TYR A 94 22.90 27.25 -7.20
CA TYR A 94 22.64 26.04 -7.99
C TYR A 94 22.44 24.81 -7.11
N LEU A 95 23.19 24.74 -6.01
CA LEU A 95 23.03 23.68 -5.03
C LEU A 95 21.64 23.73 -4.36
N ILE A 96 21.18 24.91 -3.95
CA ILE A 96 19.85 25.09 -3.35
C ILE A 96 18.76 24.69 -4.35
N LEU A 97 18.87 25.10 -5.62
CA LEU A 97 17.92 24.71 -6.67
C LEU A 97 17.91 23.19 -6.87
N PHE A 98 19.09 22.57 -6.93
CA PHE A 98 19.24 21.13 -7.09
C PHE A 98 18.61 20.35 -5.94
N ILE A 99 18.82 20.79 -4.69
CA ILE A 99 18.22 20.21 -3.49
C ILE A 99 16.71 20.39 -3.54
N PHE A 100 16.21 21.59 -3.83
CA PHE A 100 14.78 21.87 -3.85
C PHE A 100 14.05 20.97 -4.85
N VAL A 101 14.52 20.91 -6.09
CA VAL A 101 13.93 20.05 -7.13
C VAL A 101 14.07 18.56 -6.79
N GLY A 102 15.24 18.14 -6.30
CA GLY A 102 15.51 16.75 -5.95
C GLY A 102 14.64 16.24 -4.80
N VAL A 103 14.50 17.04 -3.73
CA VAL A 103 13.67 16.69 -2.58
C VAL A 103 12.19 16.67 -2.98
N THR A 104 11.71 17.65 -3.75
CA THR A 104 10.33 17.62 -4.27
C THR A 104 10.07 16.37 -5.12
N LEU A 105 11.02 15.97 -5.97
CA LEU A 105 10.91 14.77 -6.79
C LEU A 105 10.83 13.49 -5.94
N VAL A 106 11.66 13.38 -4.89
CA VAL A 106 11.61 12.27 -3.93
C VAL A 106 10.26 12.24 -3.20
N THR A 107 9.79 13.38 -2.67
CA THR A 107 8.51 13.49 -1.96
C THR A 107 7.33 13.03 -2.83
N ILE A 108 7.25 13.53 -4.07
CA ILE A 108 6.24 13.13 -5.05
C ILE A 108 6.29 11.61 -5.31
N SER A 109 7.49 11.07 -5.53
CA SER A 109 7.66 9.66 -5.85
C SER A 109 7.16 8.77 -4.72
N VAL A 110 7.49 9.13 -3.48
CA VAL A 110 7.01 8.43 -2.27
C VAL A 110 5.49 8.56 -2.14
N ASP A 111 4.91 9.74 -2.33
CA ASP A 111 3.46 9.97 -2.23
C ASP A 111 2.66 9.11 -3.22
N VAL A 112 3.12 9.03 -4.48
CA VAL A 112 2.46 8.25 -5.54
C VAL A 112 2.57 6.75 -5.27
N ILE A 113 3.75 6.27 -4.88
CA ILE A 113 3.97 4.86 -4.54
C ILE A 113 3.13 4.47 -3.32
N ALA A 114 3.13 5.30 -2.27
CA ALA A 114 2.35 5.06 -1.06
C ALA A 114 0.84 4.97 -1.38
N THR A 115 0.32 5.91 -2.17
CA THR A 115 -1.09 5.91 -2.59
C THR A 115 -1.46 4.63 -3.34
N ASN A 116 -0.60 4.17 -4.25
CA ASN A 116 -0.82 2.94 -4.99
C ASN A 116 -0.80 1.70 -4.09
N ILE A 117 0.15 1.61 -3.16
CA ILE A 117 0.22 0.51 -2.18
C ILE A 117 -1.03 0.49 -1.30
N ILE A 118 -1.44 1.65 -0.76
CA ILE A 118 -2.65 1.78 0.05
C ILE A 118 -3.88 1.33 -0.72
N HIS A 119 -3.99 1.70 -2.00
CA HIS A 119 -5.12 1.29 -2.85
C HIS A 119 -5.15 -0.22 -3.07
N GLN A 120 -4.00 -0.86 -3.33
CA GLN A 120 -3.91 -2.32 -3.49
C GLN A 120 -4.27 -3.05 -2.21
N VAL A 121 -3.72 -2.61 -1.07
CA VAL A 121 -4.03 -3.17 0.25
C VAL A 121 -5.52 -3.02 0.55
N HIS A 122 -6.11 -1.85 0.28
CA HIS A 122 -7.53 -1.62 0.53
C HIS A 122 -8.42 -2.47 -0.40
N TYR A 123 -8.08 -2.58 -1.68
CA TYR A 123 -8.79 -3.43 -2.64
C TYR A 123 -8.78 -4.91 -2.20
N MET A 124 -7.60 -5.41 -1.82
CA MET A 124 -7.43 -6.78 -1.33
C MET A 124 -8.19 -7.02 -0.03
N GLY A 125 -8.20 -6.05 0.88
CA GLY A 125 -9.01 -6.07 2.11
C GLY A 125 -10.53 -6.18 1.83
N ARG A 126 -11.05 -5.51 0.80
CA ARG A 126 -12.48 -5.62 0.43
C ARG A 126 -12.84 -7.01 -0.11
N GLN A 127 -11.95 -7.67 -0.84
CA GLN A 127 -12.20 -9.01 -1.35
C GLN A 127 -12.22 -10.05 -0.23
N MET A 128 -11.32 -9.92 0.75
CA MET A 128 -11.31 -10.73 1.97
C MET A 128 -12.62 -10.62 2.76
N GLY A 129 -13.20 -9.41 2.84
CA GLY A 129 -14.51 -9.18 3.45
C GLY A 129 -15.63 -9.97 2.76
N LYS A 130 -15.72 -9.90 1.41
CA LYS A 130 -16.71 -10.67 0.64
C LYS A 130 -16.53 -12.18 0.80
N ALA A 131 -15.29 -12.66 0.76
CA ALA A 131 -14.97 -14.07 0.95
C ALA A 131 -15.40 -14.58 2.34
N LYS A 132 -15.17 -13.78 3.39
CA LYS A 132 -15.62 -14.09 4.77
C LYS A 132 -17.14 -14.22 4.87
N VAL A 133 -17.90 -13.29 4.26
CA VAL A 133 -19.38 -13.37 4.25
C VAL A 133 -19.88 -14.63 3.54
N ILE A 134 -19.22 -15.03 2.44
CA ILE A 134 -19.57 -16.27 1.72
C ILE A 134 -19.25 -17.49 2.58
N ALA A 135 -18.08 -17.52 3.22
CA ALA A 135 -17.68 -18.61 4.11
C ALA A 135 -18.66 -18.75 5.29
N ASP A 136 -19.05 -17.66 5.93
CA ASP A 136 -20.02 -17.66 7.03
C ASP A 136 -21.38 -18.23 6.58
N LYS A 137 -21.85 -17.86 5.37
CA LYS A 137 -23.08 -18.45 4.80
C LYS A 137 -22.96 -19.94 4.53
N MET A 138 -21.81 -20.40 4.03
CA MET A 138 -21.56 -21.83 3.78
C MET A 138 -21.55 -22.63 5.08
N ILE A 139 -20.90 -22.12 6.14
CA ILE A 139 -20.89 -22.74 7.47
C ILE A 139 -22.32 -22.86 8.01
N GLN A 140 -23.09 -21.78 7.94
CA GLN A 140 -24.50 -21.78 8.38
C GLN A 140 -25.37 -22.76 7.58
N MET A 141 -25.20 -22.84 6.26
CA MET A 141 -25.91 -23.82 5.43
C MET A 141 -25.53 -25.25 5.77
N ALA A 142 -24.25 -25.54 5.96
CA ALA A 142 -23.77 -26.86 6.36
C ALA A 142 -24.35 -27.29 7.72
N GLN A 143 -24.41 -26.37 8.69
CA GLN A 143 -25.04 -26.61 9.99
C GLN A 143 -26.54 -26.89 9.86
N LYS A 144 -27.27 -26.10 9.07
CA LYS A 144 -28.71 -26.34 8.81
C LYS A 144 -28.97 -27.69 8.14
N ILE A 145 -28.15 -28.07 7.16
CA ILE A 145 -28.26 -29.38 6.49
C ILE A 145 -28.00 -30.52 7.47
N SER A 146 -26.94 -30.42 8.28
CA SER A 146 -26.62 -31.41 9.33
C SER A 146 -27.78 -31.61 10.31
N ILE A 147 -28.35 -30.51 10.81
CA ILE A 147 -29.50 -30.54 11.72
C ILE A 147 -30.72 -31.18 11.05
N ASN A 148 -31.09 -30.76 9.83
CA ASN A 148 -32.24 -31.33 9.13
C ASN A 148 -32.07 -32.82 8.84
N LYS A 149 -30.86 -33.25 8.50
CA LYS A 149 -30.54 -34.66 8.27
C LYS A 149 -30.65 -35.47 9.55
N GLY A 150 -30.16 -34.95 10.68
CA GLY A 150 -30.30 -35.56 12.01
C GLY A 150 -31.76 -35.65 12.46
N LEU A 151 -32.54 -34.60 12.26
CA LEU A 151 -33.97 -34.56 12.59
C LEU A 151 -34.78 -35.55 11.73
N GLY A 152 -34.49 -35.63 10.43
CA GLY A 152 -35.13 -36.60 9.54
C GLY A 152 -34.85 -38.05 9.94
N LEU A 153 -33.59 -38.36 10.29
CA LEU A 153 -33.22 -39.68 10.81
C LEU A 153 -33.95 -39.99 12.14
N GLY A 154 -34.03 -39.02 13.06
CA GLY A 154 -34.77 -39.17 14.31
C GLY A 154 -36.27 -39.42 14.10
N MET A 155 -36.90 -38.72 13.14
CA MET A 155 -38.31 -38.94 12.78
C MET A 155 -38.54 -40.32 12.18
N THR A 156 -37.64 -40.81 11.34
CA THR A 156 -37.73 -42.20 10.83
C THR A 156 -37.57 -43.25 11.93
N GLN A 157 -36.70 -42.99 12.92
CA GLN A 157 -36.56 -43.88 14.08
C GLN A 157 -37.84 -43.86 14.94
N LEU A 158 -38.38 -42.70 15.26
CA LEU A 158 -39.64 -42.57 16.01
C LEU A 158 -40.81 -43.26 15.30
N GLY A 159 -40.90 -43.13 13.97
CA GLY A 159 -41.90 -43.84 13.17
C GLY A 159 -41.75 -45.36 13.22
N ALA A 160 -40.51 -45.86 13.21
CA ALA A 160 -40.24 -47.29 13.38
C ALA A 160 -40.64 -47.80 14.78
N PHE A 161 -40.36 -47.03 15.83
CA PHE A 161 -40.79 -47.33 17.20
C PHE A 161 -42.32 -47.32 17.34
N ALA A 162 -43.01 -46.34 16.76
CA ALA A 162 -44.46 -46.28 16.77
C ALA A 162 -45.08 -47.51 16.07
N LYS A 163 -44.53 -47.92 14.93
CA LYS A 163 -44.98 -49.11 14.20
C LYS A 163 -44.73 -50.40 14.99
N MET A 164 -43.59 -50.50 15.67
CA MET A 164 -43.28 -51.63 16.55
C MET A 164 -44.23 -51.69 17.76
N GLY A 165 -44.50 -50.57 18.41
CA GLY A 165 -45.45 -50.48 19.52
C GLY A 165 -46.87 -50.87 19.12
N MET A 166 -47.32 -50.47 17.93
CA MET A 166 -48.61 -50.93 17.39
C MET A 166 -48.64 -52.45 17.14
N MET A 167 -47.54 -53.05 16.68
CA MET A 167 -47.48 -54.51 16.47
C MET A 167 -47.54 -55.29 17.79
N ILE A 168 -46.92 -54.79 18.86
CA ILE A 168 -46.98 -55.40 20.20
C ILE A 168 -48.41 -55.34 20.76
N ASN A 169 -49.07 -54.20 20.62
CA ASN A 169 -50.45 -54.03 21.07
C ASN A 169 -51.43 -54.88 20.22
N VAL A 170 -51.14 -55.09 18.94
CA VAL A 170 -51.90 -56.05 18.10
C VAL A 170 -51.68 -57.49 18.57
N SER A 171 -50.46 -57.92 18.91
CA SER A 171 -50.22 -59.27 19.43
C SER A 171 -50.92 -59.53 20.77
N GLU A 172 -51.00 -58.53 21.66
CA GLU A 172 -51.77 -58.64 22.91
C GLU A 172 -53.28 -58.84 22.67
N ASN A 173 -53.84 -58.29 21.59
CA ASN A 173 -55.26 -58.46 21.25
C ASN A 173 -55.58 -59.79 20.54
N PHE A 174 -54.56 -60.54 20.08
CA PHE A 174 -54.74 -61.88 19.50
C PHE A 174 -54.57 -63.00 20.54
N GLU A 175 -54.12 -62.69 21.77
CA GLU A 175 -53.94 -63.64 22.88
C GLU A 175 -55.06 -63.56 23.95
N ALA A 176 -56.12 -62.76 23.73
CA ALA A 176 -57.34 -62.67 24.54
C ALA A 176 -58.55 -63.25 23.79
#